data_AF-A0A933ZCR9-F1
#
_entry.id   AF-A0A933ZCR9-F1
#
_cell.length_a   1.000
_cell.length_b   1.000
_cell.length_c   1.000
_cell.angle_alpha   90.00
_cell.angle_beta   90.00
_cell.angle_gamma   90.00
#
_symmetry.space_group_name_H-M   'P 1'
#
loop_
_entity.id
_entity.type
_entity.pdbx_description
1 polymer ?
#
loop_
_entity_poly.entity_id
_entity_poly.type
_entity_poly.pdbx_seq_one_letter_code
_entity_poly.pdbx_strand_id
1 'polypeptide(L)'
;MASDLGSVFSTHALAALTRARAQFELDRWTPGIEAVSEQALRAALNQAVAATARAASVGSAKVLALVPQQEVDAVLAELGPKQKLAHETTRRYGSSFNSFLARSLHVEDSTAGAYLRGLASRHYDDDFISGPLGSFADELTRWQDLMERCISAVRADRALAMSFRLRKLVRVVVSVGAGFVVSAVIAATAWWWLVAVASRKRLDAALANPDPCADASIPAADRRHARPPQLAALQARVDQCAQQRRREAYVAGCTALADHVESGQLTPADDATAGASAPLLRRVAGAGLTLEDLTIDDKAFPCQDTPAGVRLWSLFARSASKAEGLWGQAEKLSPKVTSLLTQKPFALSEESQKQLANHADTITRRALVTGLPAELAHSRTLCNLQVKLGAEPLGRGCKALFRLDAGK
;
A
#
# COMPACT_ATOMS: atom_id res chain seq x y z
N MET A 1 3.05 -7.82 51.65
CA MET A 1 2.88 -9.08 50.88
C MET A 1 2.26 -10.20 51.69
N ALA A 2 2.91 -10.78 52.72
CA ALA A 2 2.20 -11.70 53.64
C ALA A 2 1.07 -10.98 54.41
N SER A 3 1.27 -9.68 54.66
CA SER A 3 0.25 -8.73 55.12
C SER A 3 -1.02 -8.72 54.27
N ASP A 4 -0.91 -8.96 52.96
CA ASP A 4 -1.99 -8.71 51.98
C ASP A 4 -3.00 -9.88 51.95
N LEU A 5 -2.53 -11.12 52.18
CA LEU A 5 -3.43 -12.27 52.32
C LEU A 5 -4.17 -12.24 53.66
N GLY A 6 -3.45 -11.88 54.73
CA GLY A 6 -4.06 -11.72 56.04
C GLY A 6 -5.11 -10.61 56.07
N SER A 7 -4.92 -9.52 55.32
CA SER A 7 -5.92 -8.44 55.23
C SER A 7 -7.15 -8.87 54.41
N VAL A 8 -6.97 -9.65 53.33
CA VAL A 8 -8.11 -10.23 52.58
C VAL A 8 -8.92 -11.16 53.50
N PHE A 9 -8.26 -12.04 54.25
CA PHE A 9 -8.94 -12.92 55.19
C PHE A 9 -9.67 -12.13 56.29
N SER A 10 -8.98 -11.17 56.93
CA SER A 10 -9.56 -10.39 58.04
C SER A 10 -10.78 -9.58 57.61
N THR A 11 -10.71 -8.94 56.44
CA THR A 11 -11.81 -8.11 55.90
C THR A 11 -13.10 -8.91 55.76
N HIS A 12 -13.01 -10.15 55.28
CA HIS A 12 -14.18 -10.99 55.09
C HIS A 12 -14.60 -11.71 56.38
N ALA A 13 -13.66 -12.19 57.19
CA ALA A 13 -13.95 -12.95 58.41
C ALA A 13 -14.65 -12.08 59.47
N LEU A 14 -14.25 -10.81 59.57
CA LEU A 14 -14.80 -9.85 60.53
C LEU A 14 -15.99 -9.04 59.96
N ALA A 15 -16.39 -9.26 58.71
CA ALA A 15 -17.45 -8.49 58.05
C ALA A 15 -18.79 -8.52 58.79
N ALA A 16 -19.13 -9.64 59.44
CA ALA A 16 -20.34 -9.75 60.25
C ALA A 16 -20.27 -8.84 61.50
N LEU A 17 -19.13 -8.85 62.21
CA LEU A 17 -18.89 -7.98 63.37
C LEU A 17 -18.90 -6.50 62.99
N THR A 18 -18.24 -6.13 61.89
CA THR A 18 -18.23 -4.75 61.39
C THR A 18 -19.65 -4.27 61.04
N ARG A 19 -20.47 -5.13 60.42
CA ARG A 19 -21.88 -4.81 60.14
C ARG A 19 -22.70 -4.68 61.42
N ALA A 20 -22.54 -5.59 62.37
CA ALA A 20 -23.25 -5.52 63.65
C ALA A 20 -22.91 -4.23 64.41
N ARG A 21 -21.63 -3.88 64.48
CA ARG A 21 -21.19 -2.61 65.05
C ARG A 21 -21.85 -1.41 64.37
N ALA A 22 -21.85 -1.36 63.04
CA ALA A 22 -22.48 -0.27 62.31
C ALA A 22 -24.00 -0.17 62.60
N GLN A 23 -24.68 -1.28 62.90
CA GLN A 23 -26.07 -1.24 63.37
C GLN A 23 -26.16 -0.73 64.82
N PHE A 24 -25.25 -1.14 65.70
CA PHE A 24 -25.22 -0.68 67.09
C PHE A 24 -24.95 0.82 67.22
N GLU A 25 -24.08 1.37 66.38
CA GLU A 25 -23.82 2.82 66.30
C GLU A 25 -25.03 3.63 65.82
N LEU A 26 -26.00 2.97 65.17
CA LEU A 26 -27.26 3.56 64.70
C LEU A 26 -28.43 3.28 65.65
N ASP A 27 -28.17 2.83 66.88
CA ASP A 27 -29.16 2.38 67.86
C ASP A 27 -30.08 1.24 67.35
N ARG A 28 -29.62 0.46 66.36
CA ARG A 28 -30.36 -0.67 65.76
C ARG A 28 -29.93 -1.99 66.37
N TRP A 29 -30.34 -2.20 67.61
CA TRP A 29 -29.93 -3.34 68.44
C TRP A 29 -30.32 -4.70 67.86
N THR A 30 -31.59 -4.88 67.50
CA THR A 30 -32.10 -6.14 66.96
C THR A 30 -31.40 -6.52 65.64
N PRO A 31 -31.33 -5.63 64.61
CA PRO A 31 -30.54 -5.92 63.41
C PRO A 31 -29.05 -6.16 63.69
N GLY A 32 -28.47 -5.48 64.67
CA GLY A 32 -27.07 -5.68 65.05
C GLY A 32 -26.80 -7.06 65.64
N ILE A 33 -27.68 -7.54 66.54
CA ILE A 33 -27.59 -8.89 67.11
C ILE A 33 -27.84 -9.95 66.03
N GLU A 34 -28.80 -9.74 65.12
CA GLU A 34 -29.06 -10.66 64.00
C GLU A 34 -27.87 -10.78 63.03
N ALA A 35 -27.15 -9.67 62.80
CA ALA A 35 -26.00 -9.61 61.90
C ALA A 35 -24.81 -10.47 62.36
N VAL A 36 -24.75 -10.83 63.64
CA VAL A 36 -23.75 -11.74 64.24
C VAL A 36 -24.37 -13.08 64.67
N SER A 37 -25.38 -13.54 63.94
CA SER A 37 -25.89 -14.91 64.07
C SER A 37 -24.83 -15.95 63.73
N GLU A 38 -25.02 -17.16 64.28
CA GLU A 38 -24.21 -18.34 63.94
C GLU A 38 -24.06 -18.50 62.42
N GLN A 39 -25.18 -18.41 61.68
CA GLN A 39 -25.20 -18.53 60.23
C GLN A 39 -24.42 -17.39 59.56
N ALA A 40 -24.56 -16.15 60.03
CA ALA A 40 -23.86 -15.00 59.46
C ALA A 40 -22.34 -15.07 59.69
N LEU A 41 -21.90 -15.51 60.87
CA LEU A 41 -20.48 -15.67 61.19
C LEU A 41 -19.86 -16.84 60.41
N ARG A 42 -20.55 -17.98 60.31
CA ARG A 42 -20.12 -19.11 59.49
C ARG A 42 -20.02 -18.74 58.01
N ALA A 43 -21.00 -17.99 57.50
CA ALA A 43 -20.97 -17.47 56.13
C ALA A 43 -19.80 -16.51 55.90
N ALA A 44 -19.52 -15.59 56.84
CA ALA A 44 -18.38 -14.67 56.78
C ALA A 44 -17.04 -15.42 56.75
N LEU A 45 -16.87 -16.44 57.60
CA LEU A 45 -15.69 -17.30 57.61
C LEU A 45 -15.50 -18.03 56.28
N ASN A 46 -16.57 -18.64 55.75
CA ASN A 46 -16.51 -19.34 54.45
C ASN A 46 -16.13 -18.38 53.30
N GLN A 47 -16.66 -17.16 53.32
CA GLN A 47 -16.28 -16.12 52.36
C GLN A 47 -14.81 -15.71 52.50
N ALA A 48 -14.30 -15.60 53.73
CA ALA A 48 -12.90 -15.30 53.99
C ALA A 48 -11.96 -16.38 53.46
N VAL A 49 -12.30 -17.64 53.70
CA VAL A 49 -11.57 -18.81 53.16
C VAL A 49 -11.56 -18.77 51.63
N ALA A 50 -12.73 -18.57 51.00
CA ALA A 50 -12.84 -18.55 49.54
C ALA A 50 -12.13 -17.34 48.90
N ALA A 51 -12.20 -16.15 49.49
CA ALA A 51 -11.52 -14.96 49.00
C ALA A 51 -10.00 -15.10 49.09
N THR A 52 -9.51 -15.62 50.21
CA THR A 52 -8.08 -15.86 50.44
C THR A 52 -7.53 -16.93 49.51
N ALA A 53 -8.28 -18.03 49.31
CA ALA A 53 -7.94 -19.09 48.37
C ALA A 53 -7.84 -18.57 46.93
N ARG A 54 -8.81 -17.75 46.49
CA ARG A 54 -8.80 -17.10 45.16
C ARG A 54 -7.63 -16.12 45.00
N ALA A 55 -7.31 -15.36 46.04
CA ALA A 55 -6.18 -14.43 46.03
C ALA A 55 -4.85 -15.19 45.87
N ALA A 56 -4.65 -16.25 46.66
CA ALA A 56 -3.45 -17.09 46.65
C ALA A 56 -3.40 -18.14 45.52
N SER A 57 -4.47 -18.28 44.72
CA SER A 57 -4.62 -19.32 43.69
C SER A 57 -4.43 -20.75 44.23
N VAL A 58 -5.03 -21.03 45.39
CA VAL A 58 -5.05 -22.37 45.99
C VAL A 58 -6.49 -22.84 46.17
N GLY A 59 -6.69 -24.13 46.46
CA GLY A 59 -8.00 -24.64 46.85
C GLY A 59 -8.43 -24.16 48.24
N SER A 60 -9.73 -23.90 48.43
CA SER A 60 -10.30 -23.49 49.71
C SER A 60 -9.99 -24.45 50.86
N ALA A 61 -9.90 -25.76 50.58
CA ALA A 61 -9.52 -26.78 51.56
C ALA A 61 -8.16 -26.49 52.23
N LYS A 62 -7.21 -25.91 51.50
CA LYS A 62 -5.88 -25.57 52.03
C LYS A 62 -5.95 -24.41 53.02
N VAL A 63 -6.77 -23.41 52.74
CA VAL A 63 -6.97 -22.27 53.66
C VAL A 63 -7.80 -22.72 54.87
N LEU A 64 -8.80 -23.59 54.65
CA LEU A 64 -9.64 -24.14 55.71
C LEU A 64 -8.84 -24.98 56.71
N ALA A 65 -7.81 -25.70 56.25
CA ALA A 65 -6.91 -26.47 57.11
C ALA A 65 -6.11 -25.62 58.12
N LEU A 66 -6.00 -24.30 57.89
CA LEU A 66 -5.37 -23.35 58.82
C LEU A 66 -6.35 -22.82 59.87
N VAL A 67 -7.65 -23.10 59.71
CA VAL A 67 -8.70 -22.66 60.63
C VAL A 67 -8.98 -23.81 61.60
N PRO A 68 -8.88 -23.61 62.92
CA PRO A 68 -9.20 -24.63 63.92
C PRO A 68 -10.71 -24.89 63.96
N GLN A 69 -11.20 -25.75 63.06
CA GLN A 69 -12.64 -25.99 62.86
C GLN A 69 -13.37 -26.42 64.14
N GLN A 70 -12.71 -27.23 64.97
CA GLN A 70 -13.29 -27.68 66.25
C GLN A 70 -13.53 -26.50 67.21
N GLU A 71 -12.61 -25.54 67.29
CA GLU A 71 -12.79 -24.34 68.13
C GLU A 71 -13.86 -23.41 67.53
N VAL A 72 -13.90 -23.29 66.20
CA VAL A 72 -14.93 -22.52 65.48
C VAL A 72 -16.32 -23.07 65.78
N ASP A 73 -16.50 -24.39 65.64
CA ASP A 73 -17.79 -25.04 65.86
C ASP A 73 -18.20 -24.97 67.34
N ALA A 74 -17.26 -25.10 68.27
CA ALA A 74 -17.53 -24.96 69.70
C ALA A 74 -18.00 -23.54 70.07
N VAL A 75 -17.29 -22.50 69.61
CA VAL A 75 -17.69 -21.10 69.88
C VAL A 75 -19.04 -20.80 69.25
N LEU A 76 -19.29 -21.25 68.01
CA LEU A 76 -20.57 -21.03 67.34
C LEU A 76 -21.75 -21.74 68.05
N ALA A 77 -21.53 -22.95 68.56
CA ALA A 77 -22.53 -23.70 69.32
C ALA A 77 -22.89 -23.01 70.66
N GLU A 78 -21.92 -22.39 71.33
CA GLU A 78 -22.15 -21.62 72.57
C GLU A 78 -22.77 -20.24 72.30
N LEU A 79 -22.39 -19.60 71.19
CA LEU A 79 -22.89 -18.29 70.77
C LEU A 79 -24.39 -18.33 70.44
N GLY A 80 -24.87 -19.37 69.76
CA GLY A 80 -26.26 -19.45 69.27
C GLY A 80 -27.33 -19.26 70.35
N PRO A 81 -27.32 -20.03 71.46
CA PRO A 81 -28.26 -19.84 72.58
C PRO A 81 -28.15 -18.45 73.22
N LYS A 82 -26.93 -17.94 73.43
CA LYS A 82 -26.69 -16.63 74.04
C LYS A 82 -27.18 -15.48 73.14
N GLN A 83 -27.02 -15.62 71.82
CA GLN A 83 -27.56 -14.68 70.85
C GLN A 83 -29.10 -14.62 70.93
N LYS A 84 -29.77 -15.77 71.02
CA LYS A 84 -31.24 -15.82 71.13
C LYS A 84 -31.73 -15.12 72.40
N LEU A 85 -31.06 -15.36 73.54
CA LEU A 85 -31.37 -14.68 74.79
C LEU A 85 -31.15 -13.16 74.68
N ALA A 86 -30.01 -12.71 74.15
CA ALA A 86 -29.75 -11.30 73.91
C ALA A 86 -30.78 -10.66 72.96
N HIS A 87 -31.20 -11.39 71.92
CA HIS A 87 -32.22 -10.95 70.98
C HIS A 87 -33.61 -10.82 71.64
N GLU A 88 -34.01 -11.77 72.47
CA GLU A 88 -35.25 -11.71 73.25
C GLU A 88 -35.23 -10.58 74.27
N THR A 89 -34.11 -10.39 74.98
CA THR A 89 -33.91 -9.28 75.92
C THR A 89 -34.01 -7.93 75.20
N THR A 90 -33.33 -7.74 74.06
CA THR A 90 -33.43 -6.50 73.28
C THR A 90 -34.83 -6.26 72.73
N ARG A 91 -35.57 -7.31 72.36
CA ARG A 91 -36.96 -7.16 71.91
C ARG A 91 -37.91 -6.79 73.05
N ARG A 92 -37.72 -7.36 74.25
CA ARG A 92 -38.56 -7.10 75.43
C ARG A 92 -38.28 -5.74 76.06
N TYR A 93 -37.01 -5.33 76.12
CA TYR A 93 -36.56 -4.11 76.81
C TYR A 93 -36.04 -3.04 75.83
N GLY A 94 -36.39 -3.15 74.55
CA GLY A 94 -35.96 -2.26 73.46
C GLY A 94 -36.08 -0.76 73.76
N SER A 95 -37.15 -0.37 74.46
CA SER A 95 -37.39 1.02 74.86
C SER A 95 -36.35 1.53 75.87
N SER A 96 -35.85 0.68 76.77
CA SER A 96 -34.84 1.03 77.78
C SER A 96 -33.48 1.35 77.14
N PHE A 97 -33.17 0.70 76.01
CA PHE A 97 -31.94 0.94 75.24
C PHE A 97 -31.98 2.23 74.40
N ASN A 98 -33.13 2.90 74.29
CA ASN A 98 -33.25 4.19 73.61
C ASN A 98 -33.15 5.38 74.59
N SER A 99 -32.86 5.12 75.88
CA SER A 99 -32.65 6.16 76.86
C SER A 99 -31.39 6.98 76.55
N PHE A 100 -31.34 8.24 77.01
CA PHE A 100 -30.19 9.15 76.84
C PHE A 100 -28.86 8.52 77.27
N LEU A 101 -28.91 7.57 78.22
CA LEU A 101 -27.77 6.82 78.71
C LEU A 101 -27.22 5.79 77.72
N ALA A 102 -27.91 5.39 76.66
CA ALA A 102 -27.33 4.49 75.65
C ALA A 102 -26.60 5.26 74.53
N ARG A 103 -27.10 6.45 74.18
CA ARG A 103 -26.56 7.29 73.08
C ARG A 103 -25.17 7.88 73.34
N SER A 104 -24.73 7.92 74.59
CA SER A 104 -23.42 8.46 74.97
C SER A 104 -22.33 7.39 75.10
N LEU A 105 -22.55 6.17 74.57
CA LEU A 105 -21.57 5.09 74.67
C LEU A 105 -20.47 5.27 73.64
N HIS A 106 -19.40 5.97 74.04
CA HIS A 106 -18.14 5.96 73.32
C HIS A 106 -17.30 4.78 73.81
N VAL A 107 -17.19 3.73 72.99
CA VAL A 107 -16.25 2.63 73.24
C VAL A 107 -15.04 2.88 72.34
N GLU A 108 -13.87 3.07 72.94
CA GLU A 108 -12.61 3.27 72.20
C GLU A 108 -12.27 2.05 71.33
N ASP A 109 -12.65 0.85 71.79
CA ASP A 109 -12.46 -0.39 71.07
C ASP A 109 -13.47 -0.58 69.93
N SER A 110 -12.93 -0.85 68.75
CA SER A 110 -13.65 -0.88 67.47
C SER A 110 -14.57 -2.09 67.25
N THR A 111 -14.89 -2.87 68.29
CA THR A 111 -15.47 -4.22 68.14
C THR A 111 -16.92 -4.30 68.62
N ALA A 112 -17.70 -5.17 67.98
CA ALA A 112 -19.10 -5.40 68.34
C ALA A 112 -19.26 -5.97 69.76
N GLY A 113 -18.32 -6.83 70.20
CA GLY A 113 -18.30 -7.39 71.55
C GLY A 113 -18.03 -6.33 72.61
N ALA A 114 -17.03 -5.47 72.40
CA ALA A 114 -16.72 -4.38 73.32
C ALA A 114 -17.90 -3.40 73.45
N TYR A 115 -18.59 -3.12 72.34
CA TYR A 115 -19.78 -2.28 72.33
C TYR A 115 -20.93 -2.88 73.18
N LEU A 116 -21.24 -4.17 73.01
CA LEU A 116 -22.28 -4.84 73.79
C LEU A 116 -21.90 -4.98 75.27
N ARG A 117 -20.62 -5.21 75.59
CA ARG A 117 -20.15 -5.23 76.98
C ARG A 117 -20.27 -3.85 77.64
N GLY A 118 -19.92 -2.79 76.90
CA GLY A 118 -20.12 -1.40 77.33
C GLY A 118 -21.60 -1.12 77.61
N LEU A 119 -22.50 -1.58 76.75
CA LEU A 119 -23.94 -1.47 76.96
C LEU A 119 -24.40 -2.25 78.21
N ALA A 120 -23.99 -3.52 78.34
CA ALA A 120 -24.32 -4.35 79.50
C ALA A 120 -23.87 -3.70 80.82
N SER A 121 -22.67 -3.09 80.84
CA SER A 121 -22.13 -2.41 82.03
C SER A 121 -22.96 -1.19 82.47
N ARG A 122 -23.69 -0.54 81.54
CA ARG A 122 -24.58 0.59 81.88
C ARG A 122 -25.88 0.14 82.53
N HIS A 123 -26.22 -1.14 82.41
CA HIS A 123 -27.38 -1.75 83.01
C HIS A 123 -26.99 -2.73 84.13
N TYR A 124 -25.85 -2.51 84.80
CA TYR A 124 -25.32 -3.46 85.80
C TYR A 124 -26.29 -3.72 86.98
N ASP A 125 -27.20 -2.79 87.26
CA ASP A 125 -28.25 -2.93 88.29
C ASP A 125 -29.42 -3.84 87.85
N ASP A 126 -29.54 -4.17 86.56
CA ASP A 126 -30.61 -5.01 86.00
C ASP A 126 -30.04 -6.27 85.34
N ASP A 127 -29.92 -7.34 86.12
CA ASP A 127 -29.37 -8.62 85.69
C ASP A 127 -30.14 -9.27 84.51
N PHE A 128 -31.43 -8.93 84.35
CA PHE A 128 -32.22 -9.41 83.21
C PHE A 128 -31.78 -8.77 81.88
N ILE A 129 -31.15 -7.60 81.93
CA ILE A 129 -30.58 -6.90 80.78
C ILE A 129 -29.08 -7.15 80.66
N SER A 130 -28.31 -6.92 81.72
CA SER A 130 -26.85 -7.01 81.69
C SER A 130 -26.34 -8.43 81.51
N GLY A 131 -26.98 -9.43 82.10
CA GLY A 131 -26.55 -10.84 82.02
C GLY A 131 -26.55 -11.40 80.59
N PRO A 132 -27.70 -11.38 79.88
CA PRO A 132 -27.77 -11.88 78.50
C PRO A 132 -26.86 -11.12 77.53
N LEU A 133 -26.77 -9.79 77.65
CA LEU A 133 -25.91 -8.97 76.80
C LEU A 133 -24.43 -9.17 77.08
N GLY A 134 -24.04 -9.24 78.36
CA GLY A 134 -22.66 -9.49 78.79
C GLY A 134 -22.17 -10.85 78.33
N SER A 135 -22.95 -11.91 78.59
CA SER A 135 -22.58 -13.28 78.18
C SER A 135 -22.48 -13.42 76.65
N PHE A 136 -23.33 -12.73 75.88
CA PHE A 136 -23.22 -12.69 74.42
C PHE A 136 -22.00 -11.89 73.94
N ALA A 137 -21.70 -10.76 74.58
CA ALA A 137 -20.50 -9.96 74.31
C ALA A 137 -19.20 -10.74 74.55
N ASP A 138 -19.17 -11.58 75.59
CA ASP A 138 -18.05 -12.45 75.92
C ASP A 138 -17.77 -13.47 74.80
N GLU A 139 -18.81 -14.11 74.26
CA GLU A 139 -18.62 -15.04 73.13
C GLU A 139 -18.24 -14.33 71.83
N LEU A 140 -18.75 -13.12 71.57
CA LEU A 140 -18.29 -12.33 70.41
C LEU A 140 -16.82 -11.93 70.52
N THR A 141 -16.35 -11.65 71.74
CA THR A 141 -14.93 -11.39 72.01
C THR A 141 -14.11 -12.65 71.72
N ARG A 142 -14.54 -13.80 72.23
CA ARG A 142 -13.89 -15.10 71.99
C ARG A 142 -13.86 -15.47 70.50
N TRP A 143 -14.93 -15.18 69.76
CA TRP A 143 -14.98 -15.34 68.31
C TRP A 143 -13.96 -14.44 67.60
N GLN A 144 -13.84 -13.18 68.00
CA GLN A 144 -12.85 -12.27 67.43
C GLN A 144 -11.42 -12.74 67.68
N ASP A 145 -11.09 -13.14 68.92
CA ASP A 145 -9.78 -13.67 69.28
C ASP A 145 -9.43 -14.91 68.45
N LEU A 146 -10.42 -15.77 68.21
CA LEU A 146 -10.28 -16.93 67.32
C LEU A 146 -9.97 -16.51 65.88
N MET A 147 -10.66 -15.50 65.35
CA MET A 147 -10.40 -14.97 64.01
C MET A 147 -9.02 -14.31 63.90
N GLU A 148 -8.56 -13.60 64.92
CA GLU A 148 -7.21 -13.01 64.96
C GLU A 148 -6.11 -14.08 64.94
N ARG A 149 -6.32 -15.21 65.64
CA ARG A 149 -5.44 -16.39 65.54
C ARG A 149 -5.47 -17.00 64.14
N CYS A 150 -6.65 -17.12 63.52
CA CYS A 150 -6.76 -17.58 62.13
C CYS A 150 -6.04 -16.65 61.15
N ILE A 151 -6.19 -15.34 61.29
CA ILE A 151 -5.51 -14.32 60.48
C ILE A 151 -3.99 -14.47 60.64
N SER A 152 -3.52 -14.66 61.87
CA SER A 152 -2.10 -14.86 62.16
C SER A 152 -1.56 -16.15 61.53
N ALA A 153 -2.33 -17.25 61.59
CA ALA A 153 -1.98 -18.51 60.93
C ALA A 153 -1.92 -18.38 59.40
N VAL A 154 -2.90 -17.70 58.78
CA VAL A 154 -2.91 -17.42 57.33
C VAL A 154 -1.72 -16.54 56.92
N ARG A 155 -1.32 -15.57 57.75
CA ARG A 155 -0.13 -14.73 57.51
C ARG A 155 1.18 -15.51 57.65
N ALA A 156 1.23 -16.46 58.57
CA ALA A 156 2.43 -17.24 58.87
C ALA A 156 2.68 -18.39 57.87
N ASP A 157 1.64 -18.87 57.17
CA ASP A 157 1.79 -19.99 56.23
C ASP A 157 2.66 -19.63 55.01
N ARG A 158 3.84 -20.26 54.95
CA ARG A 158 4.83 -20.04 53.88
C ARG A 158 4.32 -20.55 52.54
N ALA A 159 3.50 -21.61 52.53
CA ALA A 159 3.05 -22.23 51.30
C ALA A 159 2.04 -21.34 50.55
N LEU A 160 1.11 -20.70 51.26
CA LEU A 160 0.22 -19.66 50.72
C LEU A 160 0.99 -18.42 50.25
N ALA A 161 1.99 -17.97 51.03
CA ALA A 161 2.79 -16.82 50.65
C ALA A 161 3.58 -17.06 49.35
N MET A 162 4.11 -18.27 49.14
CA MET A 162 4.85 -18.62 47.92
C MET A 162 3.94 -18.68 46.69
N SER A 163 2.75 -19.29 46.78
CA SER A 163 1.82 -19.38 45.64
C SER A 163 1.33 -18.00 45.18
N PHE A 164 1.09 -17.09 46.13
CA PHE A 164 0.73 -15.71 45.84
C PHE A 164 1.86 -14.94 45.12
N ARG A 165 3.12 -15.14 45.54
CA ARG A 165 4.29 -14.51 44.90
C ARG A 165 4.49 -14.96 43.46
N LEU A 166 4.38 -16.25 43.18
CA LEU A 166 4.54 -16.80 41.83
C LEU A 166 3.54 -16.19 40.84
N ARG A 167 2.28 -16.03 41.26
CA ARG A 167 1.25 -15.42 40.42
C ARG A 167 1.53 -13.96 40.08
N LYS A 168 2.02 -13.17 41.05
CA LYS A 168 2.34 -11.75 40.83
C LYS A 168 3.46 -11.60 39.80
N LEU A 169 4.48 -12.44 39.87
CA LEU A 169 5.57 -12.46 38.88
C LEU A 169 5.07 -12.84 37.48
N VAL A 170 4.25 -13.89 37.36
CA VAL A 170 3.70 -14.32 36.06
C VAL A 170 2.87 -13.20 35.40
N ARG A 171 2.04 -12.48 36.16
CA ARG A 171 1.27 -11.35 35.61
C ARG A 171 2.15 -10.22 35.08
N VAL A 172 3.21 -9.89 35.81
CA VAL A 172 4.15 -8.82 35.39
C VAL A 172 4.87 -9.22 34.10
N VAL A 173 5.37 -10.45 34.02
CA VAL A 173 6.07 -10.96 32.82
C VAL A 173 5.17 -10.96 31.59
N VAL A 174 3.92 -11.42 31.72
CA VAL A 174 2.95 -11.44 30.60
C VAL A 174 2.61 -10.02 30.12
N SER A 175 2.46 -9.06 31.05
CA SER A 175 2.13 -7.67 30.69
C SER A 175 3.24 -6.95 29.92
N VAL A 176 4.52 -7.21 30.27
CA VAL A 176 5.67 -6.60 29.59
C VAL A 176 5.90 -7.24 28.21
N GLY A 177 5.74 -8.55 28.09
CA GLY A 177 5.90 -9.27 26.81
C GLY A 177 4.88 -8.84 25.75
N ALA A 178 3.62 -8.65 26.13
CA ALA A 178 2.56 -8.23 25.20
C ALA A 178 2.81 -6.83 24.62
N GLY A 179 3.33 -5.89 25.43
CA GLY A 179 3.63 -4.53 24.98
C GLY A 179 4.73 -4.48 23.91
N PHE A 180 5.76 -5.33 24.04
CA PHE A 180 6.87 -5.37 23.09
C PHE A 180 6.42 -5.85 21.70
N VAL A 181 5.61 -6.91 21.63
CA VAL A 181 5.11 -7.46 20.36
C VAL A 181 4.28 -6.42 19.59
N VAL A 182 3.37 -5.72 20.27
CA VAL A 182 2.54 -4.67 19.64
C VAL A 182 3.41 -3.54 19.10
N SER A 183 4.41 -3.08 19.86
CA SER A 183 5.31 -2.01 19.43
C SER A 183 6.15 -2.38 18.19
N ALA A 184 6.63 -3.62 18.12
CA ALA A 184 7.42 -4.11 16.99
C ALA A 184 6.59 -4.18 15.70
N VAL A 185 5.33 -4.61 15.78
CA VAL A 185 4.41 -4.66 14.62
C VAL A 185 4.12 -3.24 14.11
N ILE A 186 3.89 -2.28 15.01
CA ILE A 186 3.66 -0.87 14.63
C ILE A 186 4.91 -0.29 13.95
N ALA A 187 6.11 -0.55 14.49
CA ALA A 187 7.35 -0.07 13.88
C ALA A 187 7.60 -0.68 12.49
N ALA A 188 7.36 -1.98 12.31
CA ALA A 188 7.52 -2.67 11.03
C ALA A 188 6.55 -2.15 9.96
N THR A 189 5.29 -1.93 10.33
CA THR A 189 4.28 -1.38 9.40
C THR A 189 4.58 0.07 9.02
N ALA A 190 5.01 0.89 9.96
CA ALA A 190 5.45 2.27 9.69
C ALA A 190 6.67 2.30 8.74
N TRP A 191 7.66 1.43 8.98
CA TRP A 191 8.83 1.31 8.11
C TRP A 191 8.46 0.92 6.69
N TRP A 192 7.60 -0.10 6.53
CA TRP A 192 7.15 -0.55 5.22
C TRP A 192 6.41 0.55 4.44
N TRP A 193 5.58 1.33 5.12
CA TRP A 193 4.89 2.47 4.52
C TRP A 193 5.86 3.56 4.03
N LEU A 194 6.88 3.90 4.83
CA LEU A 194 7.91 4.88 4.46
C LEU A 194 8.71 4.44 3.22
N VAL A 195 9.12 3.17 3.16
CA VAL A 195 9.82 2.62 1.99
C VAL A 195 8.94 2.69 0.73
N ALA A 196 7.66 2.30 0.84
CA ALA A 196 6.73 2.36 -0.28
C ALA A 196 6.51 3.80 -0.80
N VAL A 197 6.41 4.79 0.10
CA VAL A 197 6.27 6.21 -0.27
C VAL A 197 7.54 6.73 -0.95
N ALA A 198 8.73 6.41 -0.43
CA ALA A 198 10.00 6.83 -1.01
C ALA A 198 10.21 6.24 -2.41
N SER A 199 9.95 4.94 -2.61
CA SER A 199 10.02 4.29 -3.92
C SER A 199 9.08 4.92 -4.94
N ARG A 200 7.86 5.27 -4.54
CA ARG A 200 6.89 5.94 -5.43
C ARG A 200 7.37 7.32 -5.85
N LYS A 201 7.94 8.12 -4.95
CA LYS A 201 8.50 9.44 -5.28
C LYS A 201 9.65 9.34 -6.28
N ARG A 202 10.53 8.34 -6.13
CA ARG A 202 11.61 8.08 -7.11
C ARG A 202 11.03 7.70 -8.47
N LEU A 203 9.99 6.87 -8.48
CA LEU A 203 9.29 6.48 -9.71
C LEU A 203 8.61 7.68 -10.38
N ASP A 204 7.94 8.53 -9.62
CA ASP A 204 7.31 9.76 -10.14
C ASP A 204 8.35 10.73 -10.70
N ALA A 205 9.49 10.89 -10.02
CA ALA A 205 10.60 11.71 -10.51
C ALA A 205 11.19 11.16 -11.81
N ALA A 206 11.38 9.84 -11.90
CA ALA A 206 11.81 9.21 -13.14
C ALA A 206 10.77 9.41 -14.25
N LEU A 207 9.47 9.18 -13.98
CA LEU A 207 8.38 9.36 -14.94
C LEU A 207 8.20 10.82 -15.40
N ALA A 208 8.63 11.80 -14.61
CA ALA A 208 8.60 13.22 -14.98
C ALA A 208 9.72 13.62 -15.96
N ASN A 209 10.71 12.76 -16.22
CA ASN A 209 11.77 13.04 -17.18
C ASN A 209 11.20 13.04 -18.61
N PRO A 210 11.36 14.13 -19.39
CA PRO A 210 10.76 14.27 -20.72
C PRO A 210 11.34 13.30 -21.76
N ASP A 211 12.58 12.83 -21.58
CA ASP A 211 13.19 11.86 -22.48
C ASP A 211 12.72 10.43 -22.10
N PRO A 212 11.94 9.73 -22.96
CA PRO A 212 11.47 8.38 -22.67
C PRO A 212 12.62 7.36 -22.56
N CYS A 213 13.81 7.68 -23.07
CA CYS A 213 14.97 6.80 -23.11
C CYS A 213 16.03 7.06 -22.02
N ALA A 214 15.94 8.16 -21.25
CA ALA A 214 16.98 8.57 -20.31
C ALA A 214 17.15 7.65 -19.08
N ASP A 215 16.09 6.97 -18.63
CA ASP A 215 16.10 6.22 -17.37
C ASP A 215 16.16 4.70 -17.61
N ALA A 216 17.32 4.21 -18.05
CA ALA A 216 17.48 2.81 -18.46
C ALA A 216 17.42 1.77 -17.32
N SER A 217 17.30 2.15 -16.04
CA SER A 217 17.01 1.14 -15.01
C SER A 217 16.32 1.70 -13.77
N ILE A 218 14.99 1.79 -13.81
CA ILE A 218 14.22 1.84 -12.57
C ILE A 218 14.45 0.53 -11.80
N PRO A 219 14.99 0.57 -10.56
CA PRO A 219 15.28 -0.64 -9.79
C PRO A 219 14.05 -1.52 -9.65
N ALA A 220 14.23 -2.84 -9.75
CA ALA A 220 13.11 -3.79 -9.59
C ALA A 220 12.42 -3.65 -8.22
N ALA A 221 13.16 -3.24 -7.18
CA ALA A 221 12.62 -2.95 -5.85
C ALA A 221 11.57 -1.82 -5.87
N ASP A 222 11.81 -0.75 -6.64
CA ASP A 222 10.88 0.38 -6.72
C ASP A 222 9.61 0.01 -7.50
N ARG A 223 9.71 -0.89 -8.48
CA ARG A 223 8.56 -1.40 -9.24
C ARG A 223 7.60 -2.22 -8.36
N ARG A 224 8.08 -2.90 -7.32
CA ARG A 224 7.23 -3.67 -6.39
C ARG A 224 6.25 -2.81 -5.59
N HIS A 225 6.56 -1.52 -5.42
CA HIS A 225 5.74 -0.57 -4.67
C HIS A 225 4.96 0.40 -5.57
N ALA A 226 5.14 0.29 -6.89
CA ALA A 226 4.48 1.13 -7.89
C ALA A 226 2.96 0.95 -7.86
N ARG A 227 2.24 2.05 -8.13
CA ARG A 227 0.80 2.02 -8.35
C ARG A 227 0.51 1.54 -9.79
N PRO A 228 -0.65 0.92 -10.05
CA PRO A 228 -1.06 0.54 -11.40
C PRO A 228 -0.88 1.63 -12.49
N PRO A 229 -1.26 2.91 -12.27
CA PRO A 229 -1.02 3.95 -13.27
C PRO A 229 0.47 4.23 -13.52
N GLN A 230 1.33 4.10 -12.51
CA GLN A 230 2.78 4.28 -12.68
C GLN A 230 3.39 3.14 -13.50
N LEU A 231 2.89 1.90 -13.32
CA LEU A 231 3.31 0.75 -14.12
C LEU A 231 2.89 0.91 -15.59
N ALA A 232 1.66 1.36 -15.84
CA ALA A 232 1.19 1.63 -17.20
C ALA A 232 2.01 2.76 -17.87
N ALA A 233 2.30 3.84 -17.15
CA ALA A 233 3.15 4.92 -17.65
C ALA A 233 4.58 4.45 -17.95
N LEU A 234 5.15 3.58 -17.10
CA LEU A 234 6.46 2.99 -17.33
C LEU A 234 6.47 2.13 -18.60
N GLN A 235 5.46 1.29 -18.81
CA GLN A 235 5.34 0.47 -20.02
C GLN A 235 5.22 1.35 -21.27
N ALA A 236 4.38 2.38 -21.23
CA ALA A 236 4.24 3.32 -22.33
C ALA A 236 5.57 4.02 -22.68
N ARG A 237 6.39 4.40 -21.68
CA ARG A 237 7.72 4.97 -21.93
C ARG A 237 8.68 3.96 -22.56
N VAL A 238 8.65 2.70 -22.14
CA VAL A 238 9.46 1.64 -22.76
C VAL A 238 9.10 1.49 -24.24
N ASP A 239 7.80 1.49 -24.56
CA ASP A 239 7.32 1.37 -25.94
C ASP A 239 7.70 2.61 -26.77
N GLN A 240 7.55 3.82 -26.20
CA GLN A 240 7.97 5.07 -26.83
C GLN A 240 9.49 5.09 -27.11
N CYS A 241 10.30 4.69 -26.13
CA CYS A 241 11.75 4.62 -26.31
C CYS A 241 12.13 3.59 -27.37
N ALA A 242 11.48 2.42 -27.40
CA ALA A 242 11.72 1.41 -28.43
C ALA A 242 11.35 1.93 -29.83
N GLN A 243 10.24 2.67 -29.98
CA GLN A 243 9.86 3.31 -31.22
C GLN A 243 10.86 4.40 -31.65
N GLN A 244 11.29 5.24 -30.70
CA GLN A 244 12.29 6.27 -30.96
C GLN A 244 13.61 5.67 -31.44
N ARG A 245 14.14 4.65 -30.74
CA ARG A 245 15.37 3.95 -31.16
C ARG A 245 15.24 3.28 -32.53
N ARG A 246 14.09 2.69 -32.84
CA ARG A 246 13.81 2.13 -34.18
C ARG A 246 13.83 3.22 -35.25
N ARG A 247 13.22 4.38 -34.96
CA ARG A 247 13.22 5.53 -35.88
C ARG A 247 14.62 6.10 -36.08
N GLU A 248 15.38 6.29 -35.01
CA GLU A 248 16.77 6.75 -35.07
C GLU A 248 17.65 5.78 -35.87
N ALA A 249 17.51 4.47 -35.62
CA ALA A 249 18.22 3.44 -36.38
C ALA A 249 17.82 3.44 -37.86
N TYR A 250 16.53 3.60 -38.18
CA TYR A 250 16.04 3.72 -39.55
C TYR A 250 16.60 4.97 -40.25
N VAL A 251 16.56 6.13 -39.60
CA VAL A 251 17.12 7.38 -40.14
C VAL A 251 18.63 7.26 -40.35
N ALA A 252 19.35 6.63 -39.42
CA ALA A 252 20.78 6.37 -39.55
C ALA A 252 21.07 5.42 -40.72
N GLY A 253 20.32 4.33 -40.85
CA GLY A 253 20.42 3.40 -41.97
C GLY A 253 20.14 4.07 -43.33
N CYS A 254 19.10 4.90 -43.40
CA CYS A 254 18.80 5.69 -44.58
C CYS A 254 19.90 6.71 -44.93
N THR A 255 20.52 7.32 -43.92
CA THR A 255 21.64 8.26 -44.11
C THR A 255 22.87 7.53 -44.65
N ALA A 256 23.24 6.39 -44.06
CA ALA A 256 24.33 5.55 -44.54
C ALA A 256 24.09 5.05 -45.97
N LEU A 257 22.86 4.62 -46.28
CA LEU A 257 22.44 4.24 -47.63
C LEU A 257 22.69 5.38 -48.63
N ALA A 258 22.33 6.62 -48.29
CA ALA A 258 22.58 7.76 -49.17
C ALA A 258 24.08 8.01 -49.40
N ASP A 259 24.91 7.90 -48.35
CA ASP A 259 26.36 8.06 -48.45
C ASP A 259 27.00 6.93 -49.29
N HIS A 260 26.52 5.70 -49.17
CA HIS A 260 26.97 4.55 -49.95
C HIS A 260 26.53 4.62 -51.42
N VAL A 261 25.31 5.08 -51.71
CA VAL A 261 24.87 5.35 -53.10
C VAL A 261 25.72 6.46 -53.72
N GLU A 262 25.99 7.53 -52.99
CA GLU A 262 26.81 8.67 -53.46
C GLU A 262 28.26 8.26 -53.76
N SER A 263 28.84 7.37 -52.95
CA SER A 263 30.19 6.84 -53.13
C SER A 263 30.28 5.65 -54.08
N GLY A 264 29.16 5.07 -54.51
CA GLY A 264 29.11 3.87 -55.35
C GLY A 264 29.44 2.56 -54.60
N GLN A 265 29.50 2.57 -53.27
CA GLN A 265 29.93 1.46 -52.43
C GLN A 265 28.77 0.83 -51.65
N LEU A 266 27.77 0.33 -52.37
CA LEU A 266 26.60 -0.34 -51.77
C LEU A 266 26.98 -1.68 -51.12
N THR A 267 26.46 -1.91 -49.92
CA THR A 267 26.67 -3.10 -49.10
C THR A 267 25.39 -3.95 -49.02
N PRO A 268 25.46 -5.22 -48.58
CA PRO A 268 24.26 -6.03 -48.35
C PRO A 268 23.27 -5.45 -47.32
N ALA A 269 23.75 -4.64 -46.36
CA ALA A 269 22.90 -3.96 -45.39
C ALA A 269 22.05 -2.83 -46.04
N ASP A 270 22.62 -2.19 -47.06
CA ASP A 270 21.92 -1.18 -47.87
C ASP A 270 20.79 -1.80 -48.66
N ASP A 271 20.98 -3.01 -49.19
CA ASP A 271 19.92 -3.74 -49.90
C ASP A 271 18.73 -4.04 -48.97
N ALA A 272 19.00 -4.43 -47.73
CA ALA A 272 17.95 -4.68 -46.74
C ALA A 272 17.18 -3.39 -46.40
N THR A 273 17.87 -2.25 -46.33
CA THR A 273 17.26 -0.93 -46.06
C THR A 273 16.46 -0.42 -47.26
N ALA A 274 16.98 -0.62 -48.48
CA ALA A 274 16.34 -0.19 -49.73
C ALA A 274 15.18 -1.10 -50.15
N GLY A 275 15.16 -2.37 -49.71
CA GLY A 275 14.13 -3.33 -50.04
C GLY A 275 13.98 -3.56 -51.54
N ALA A 276 12.76 -3.40 -52.07
CA ALA A 276 12.47 -3.60 -53.49
C ALA A 276 13.23 -2.62 -54.41
N SER A 277 13.67 -1.47 -53.89
CA SER A 277 14.35 -0.43 -54.67
C SER A 277 15.86 -0.65 -54.76
N ALA A 278 16.41 -1.68 -54.11
CA ALA A 278 17.85 -1.97 -54.13
C ALA A 278 18.45 -2.09 -55.55
N PRO A 279 17.80 -2.79 -56.53
CA PRO A 279 18.32 -2.84 -57.90
C PRO A 279 18.39 -1.47 -58.58
N LEU A 280 17.40 -0.59 -58.33
CA LEU A 280 17.41 0.77 -58.84
C LEU A 280 18.57 1.57 -58.25
N LEU A 281 18.78 1.52 -56.93
CA LEU A 281 19.85 2.27 -56.29
C LEU A 281 21.24 1.82 -56.75
N ARG A 282 21.43 0.53 -57.05
CA ARG A 282 22.67 0.05 -57.70
C ARG A 282 22.86 0.64 -59.09
N ARG A 283 21.79 0.77 -59.89
CA ARG A 283 21.85 1.44 -61.19
C ARG A 283 22.14 2.93 -61.06
N VAL A 284 21.57 3.61 -60.08
CA VAL A 284 21.89 5.02 -59.77
C VAL A 284 23.37 5.17 -59.41
N ALA A 285 23.87 4.33 -58.49
CA ALA A 285 25.26 4.32 -58.06
C ALA A 285 26.24 4.02 -59.22
N GLY A 286 25.87 3.11 -60.12
CA GLY A 286 26.67 2.73 -61.30
C GLY A 286 26.41 3.54 -62.57
N ALA A 287 25.61 4.61 -62.51
CA ALA A 287 25.16 5.40 -63.66
C ALA A 287 24.49 4.57 -64.80
N GLY A 288 23.87 3.44 -64.47
CA GLY A 288 23.28 2.48 -65.40
C GLY A 288 21.76 2.44 -65.38
N LEU A 289 21.09 3.59 -65.24
CA LEU A 289 19.62 3.68 -65.22
C LEU A 289 18.98 3.11 -66.50
N THR A 290 17.74 2.61 -66.39
CA THR A 290 16.92 2.16 -67.52
C THR A 290 15.73 3.09 -67.78
N LEU A 291 14.97 2.86 -68.86
CA LEU A 291 13.78 3.66 -69.17
C LEU A 291 12.67 3.52 -68.12
N GLU A 292 12.51 2.32 -67.57
CA GLU A 292 11.50 2.02 -66.55
C GLU A 292 11.74 2.86 -65.28
N ASP A 293 13.02 3.10 -64.94
CA ASP A 293 13.42 3.88 -63.77
C ASP A 293 12.94 5.33 -63.83
N LEU A 294 12.77 5.91 -65.03
CA LEU A 294 12.29 7.29 -65.21
C LEU A 294 10.81 7.46 -64.86
N THR A 295 10.07 6.36 -64.74
CA THR A 295 8.63 6.34 -64.43
C THR A 295 8.33 5.92 -63.00
N ILE A 296 9.36 5.77 -62.15
CA ILE A 296 9.17 5.33 -60.77
C ILE A 296 8.25 6.29 -59.98
N ASP A 297 7.29 5.69 -59.27
CA ASP A 297 6.40 6.39 -58.35
C ASP A 297 7.16 6.84 -57.10
N ASP A 298 6.76 7.98 -56.53
CA ASP A 298 7.37 8.51 -55.32
C ASP A 298 7.39 7.42 -54.25
N LYS A 299 6.27 6.74 -53.96
CA LYS A 299 6.19 5.76 -52.87
C LYS A 299 7.09 4.53 -53.06
N ALA A 300 7.55 4.26 -54.28
CA ALA A 300 8.46 3.15 -54.57
C ALA A 300 9.93 3.49 -54.29
N PHE A 301 10.26 4.73 -53.94
CA PHE A 301 11.60 5.16 -53.60
C PHE A 301 11.82 5.13 -52.08
N PRO A 302 12.94 4.60 -51.56
CA PRO A 302 13.10 4.36 -50.12
C PRO A 302 13.38 5.66 -49.34
N CYS A 303 13.24 5.60 -48.01
CA CYS A 303 13.67 6.66 -47.08
C CYS A 303 13.01 8.03 -47.27
N GLN A 304 11.82 8.09 -47.87
CA GLN A 304 11.14 9.34 -48.26
C GLN A 304 10.78 10.23 -47.08
N ASP A 305 10.52 9.62 -45.93
CA ASP A 305 10.14 10.27 -44.69
C ASP A 305 11.35 10.79 -43.88
N THR A 306 12.55 10.70 -44.46
CA THR A 306 13.82 11.13 -43.86
C THR A 306 14.53 12.16 -44.74
N PRO A 307 15.43 12.99 -44.18
CA PRO A 307 16.26 13.89 -44.99
C PRO A 307 17.11 13.17 -46.06
N ALA A 308 17.46 11.90 -45.84
CA ALA A 308 18.21 11.09 -46.79
C ALA A 308 17.42 10.81 -48.08
N GLY A 309 16.09 10.76 -48.03
CA GLY A 309 15.26 10.58 -49.24
C GLY A 309 15.45 11.71 -50.25
N VAL A 310 15.56 12.96 -49.78
CA VAL A 310 15.82 14.13 -50.64
C VAL A 310 17.21 14.02 -51.29
N ARG A 311 18.22 13.56 -50.54
CA ARG A 311 19.57 13.31 -51.05
C ARG A 311 19.56 12.21 -52.11
N LEU A 312 18.91 11.09 -51.84
CA LEU A 312 18.79 9.97 -52.78
C LEU A 312 18.08 10.38 -54.08
N TRP A 313 17.01 11.17 -54.00
CA TRP A 313 16.34 11.73 -55.19
C TRP A 313 17.23 12.67 -55.99
N SER A 314 18.06 13.45 -55.31
CA SER A 314 19.05 14.33 -55.95
C SER A 314 20.14 13.54 -56.69
N LEU A 315 20.59 12.42 -56.09
CA LEU A 315 21.53 11.49 -56.72
C LEU A 315 20.89 10.81 -57.94
N PHE A 316 19.64 10.36 -57.82
CA PHE A 316 18.87 9.82 -58.94
C PHE A 316 18.76 10.83 -60.09
N ALA A 317 18.31 12.06 -59.81
CA ALA A 317 18.14 13.09 -60.83
C ALA A 317 19.46 13.46 -61.50
N ARG A 318 20.56 13.54 -60.73
CA ARG A 318 21.90 13.74 -61.25
C ARG A 318 22.33 12.59 -62.18
N SER A 319 22.09 11.33 -61.79
CA SER A 319 22.37 10.17 -62.63
C SER A 319 21.53 10.21 -63.92
N ALA A 320 20.23 10.49 -63.82
CA ALA A 320 19.32 10.57 -64.96
C ALA A 320 19.69 11.70 -65.93
N SER A 321 20.11 12.87 -65.42
CA SER A 321 20.53 14.01 -66.24
C SER A 321 21.73 13.71 -67.14
N LYS A 322 22.57 12.74 -66.75
CA LYS A 322 23.79 12.31 -67.44
C LYS A 322 23.61 11.03 -68.26
N ALA A 323 22.45 10.38 -68.19
CA ALA A 323 22.20 9.11 -68.87
C ALA A 323 21.80 9.32 -70.35
N GLU A 324 22.77 9.73 -71.18
CA GLU A 324 22.55 10.16 -72.58
C GLU A 324 21.71 9.17 -73.40
N GLY A 325 22.01 7.87 -73.28
CA GLY A 325 21.34 6.81 -74.04
C GLY A 325 19.85 6.63 -73.70
N LEU A 326 19.40 7.07 -72.51
CA LEU A 326 18.00 6.96 -72.10
C LEU A 326 17.11 7.96 -72.80
N TRP A 327 17.61 9.17 -73.01
CA TRP A 327 16.82 10.28 -73.54
C TRP A 327 16.44 10.10 -75.01
N GLY A 328 17.13 9.23 -75.73
CA GLY A 328 16.77 8.82 -77.08
C GLY A 328 15.55 7.89 -77.18
N GLN A 329 15.01 7.43 -76.05
CA GLN A 329 13.87 6.50 -75.98
C GLN A 329 12.84 6.88 -74.88
N ALA A 330 13.07 7.97 -74.15
CA ALA A 330 12.23 8.36 -73.02
C ALA A 330 10.90 8.96 -73.50
N GLU A 331 9.81 8.23 -73.31
CA GLU A 331 8.46 8.69 -73.69
C GLU A 331 7.69 9.38 -72.56
N LYS A 332 7.92 8.92 -71.33
CA LYS A 332 7.19 9.34 -70.14
C LYS A 332 8.13 9.45 -68.95
N LEU A 333 7.87 10.44 -68.11
CA LEU A 333 8.55 10.62 -66.83
C LEU A 333 7.50 10.65 -65.73
N SER A 334 7.87 10.21 -64.52
CA SER A 334 7.04 10.48 -63.36
C SER A 334 7.02 12.00 -63.06
N PRO A 335 5.94 12.52 -62.43
CA PRO A 335 5.86 13.93 -62.08
C PRO A 335 7.03 14.42 -61.24
N LYS A 336 7.53 13.59 -60.33
CA LYS A 336 8.67 13.90 -59.46
C LYS A 336 9.98 13.98 -60.22
N VAL A 337 10.26 13.02 -61.10
CA VAL A 337 11.45 13.05 -61.95
C VAL A 337 11.43 14.29 -62.84
N THR A 338 10.28 14.60 -63.45
CA THR A 338 10.10 15.83 -64.22
C THR A 338 10.41 17.06 -63.37
N SER A 339 9.83 17.16 -62.18
CA SER A 339 10.02 18.30 -61.27
C SER A 339 11.45 18.46 -60.75
N LEU A 340 12.23 17.39 -60.65
CA LEU A 340 13.62 17.46 -60.23
C LEU A 340 14.51 17.92 -61.40
N LEU A 341 14.29 17.36 -62.58
CA LEU A 341 15.09 17.66 -63.78
C LEU A 341 14.87 19.06 -64.35
N THR A 342 13.80 19.76 -63.97
CA THR A 342 13.62 21.19 -64.31
C THR A 342 14.42 22.13 -63.41
N GLN A 343 15.01 21.63 -62.32
CA GLN A 343 15.79 22.45 -61.39
C GLN A 343 17.26 22.53 -61.85
N LYS A 344 17.87 23.72 -61.75
CA LYS A 344 19.21 24.00 -62.29
C LYS A 344 20.35 23.07 -61.87
N PRO A 345 20.44 22.49 -60.65
CA PRO A 345 21.52 21.54 -60.37
C PRO A 345 21.31 20.15 -61.02
N PHE A 346 20.12 19.86 -61.55
CA PHE A 346 19.75 18.56 -62.13
C PHE A 346 19.22 18.68 -63.56
N ALA A 347 19.36 19.85 -64.19
CA ALA A 347 19.03 20.03 -65.59
C ALA A 347 19.79 18.99 -66.44
N LEU A 348 19.15 18.51 -67.50
CA LEU A 348 19.75 17.57 -68.43
C LEU A 348 21.11 18.10 -68.91
N SER A 349 22.11 17.23 -68.98
CA SER A 349 23.37 17.53 -69.68
C SER A 349 23.09 17.90 -71.14
N GLU A 350 23.99 18.68 -71.76
CA GLU A 350 23.83 19.13 -73.15
C GLU A 350 23.66 17.93 -74.11
N GLU A 351 24.41 16.86 -73.87
CA GLU A 351 24.32 15.61 -74.62
C GLU A 351 22.95 14.95 -74.45
N SER A 352 22.44 14.81 -73.22
CA SER A 352 21.09 14.30 -72.95
C SER A 352 19.99 15.17 -73.58
N GLN A 353 20.13 16.50 -73.53
CA GLN A 353 19.19 17.43 -74.19
C GLN A 353 19.19 17.22 -75.71
N LYS A 354 20.38 17.07 -76.32
CA LYS A 354 20.53 16.80 -77.75
C LYS A 354 19.91 15.47 -78.15
N GLN A 355 20.08 14.42 -77.36
CA GLN A 355 19.46 13.11 -77.62
C GLN A 355 17.93 13.20 -77.55
N LEU A 356 17.38 13.84 -76.52
CA LEU A 356 15.93 14.07 -76.40
C LEU A 356 15.38 14.87 -77.59
N ALA A 357 16.07 15.96 -77.97
CA ALA A 357 15.67 16.82 -79.08
C ALA A 357 15.68 16.06 -80.42
N ASN A 358 16.72 15.26 -80.68
CA ASN A 358 16.82 14.46 -81.90
C ASN A 358 15.73 13.38 -81.97
N HIS A 359 15.44 12.71 -80.85
CA HIS A 359 14.38 11.71 -80.77
C HIS A 359 13.01 12.34 -81.02
N ALA A 360 12.67 13.41 -80.30
CA ALA A 360 11.41 14.13 -80.46
C ALA A 360 11.23 14.65 -81.89
N ASP A 361 12.28 15.21 -82.52
CA ASP A 361 12.23 15.69 -83.90
C ASP A 361 11.98 14.56 -84.90
N THR A 362 12.64 13.41 -84.71
CA THR A 362 12.51 12.23 -85.59
C THR A 362 11.10 11.66 -85.55
N ILE A 363 10.55 11.43 -84.35
CA ILE A 363 9.19 10.93 -84.16
C ILE A 363 8.15 11.93 -84.70
N THR A 364 8.37 13.22 -84.46
CA THR A 364 7.43 14.26 -84.92
C THR A 364 7.39 14.39 -86.44
N ARG A 365 8.54 14.37 -87.12
CA ARG A 365 8.57 14.42 -88.59
C ARG A 365 7.83 13.24 -89.20
N ARG A 366 8.00 12.04 -88.63
CA ARG A 366 7.27 10.84 -89.06
C ARG A 366 5.76 11.04 -88.86
N ALA A 367 5.33 11.45 -87.67
CA ALA A 367 3.92 11.68 -87.35
C ALA A 367 3.25 12.73 -88.24
N LEU A 368 3.98 13.77 -88.63
CA LEU A 368 3.50 14.81 -89.56
C LEU A 368 3.28 14.29 -90.98
N VAL A 369 4.13 13.35 -91.44
CA VAL A 369 4.00 12.73 -92.76
C VAL A 369 2.86 11.71 -92.77
N THR A 370 2.70 10.92 -91.71
CA THR A 370 1.63 9.89 -91.64
C THR A 370 0.26 10.49 -91.36
N GLY A 371 0.18 11.60 -90.62
CA GLY A 371 -1.07 12.25 -90.25
C GLY A 371 -1.94 11.45 -89.27
N LEU A 372 -1.42 10.35 -88.72
CA LEU A 372 -2.18 9.47 -87.83
C LEU A 372 -2.43 10.16 -86.48
N PRO A 373 -3.69 10.23 -85.98
CA PRO A 373 -4.01 10.95 -84.75
C PRO A 373 -3.21 10.48 -83.52
N ALA A 374 -2.96 9.17 -83.40
CA ALA A 374 -2.20 8.60 -82.29
C ALA A 374 -0.72 9.01 -82.33
N GLU A 375 -0.08 8.98 -83.51
CA GLU A 375 1.32 9.42 -83.68
C GLU A 375 1.47 10.94 -83.42
N LEU A 376 0.49 11.73 -83.86
CA LEU A 376 0.44 13.18 -83.55
C LEU A 376 0.27 13.44 -82.05
N ALA A 377 -0.58 12.70 -81.34
CA ALA A 377 -0.73 12.83 -79.89
C ALA A 377 0.54 12.44 -79.13
N HIS A 378 1.22 11.37 -79.57
CA HIS A 378 2.48 10.92 -78.99
C HIS A 378 3.61 11.93 -79.23
N SER A 379 3.79 12.41 -80.46
CA SER A 379 4.78 13.45 -80.78
C SER A 379 4.55 14.76 -80.01
N ARG A 380 3.28 15.18 -79.80
CA ARG A 380 2.96 16.31 -78.90
C ARG A 380 3.48 16.08 -77.48
N THR A 381 3.32 14.87 -76.95
CA THR A 381 3.80 14.53 -75.60
C THR A 381 5.32 14.67 -75.50
N LEU A 382 6.06 14.18 -76.49
CA LEU A 382 7.53 14.30 -76.56
C LEU A 382 7.99 15.74 -76.73
N CYS A 383 7.39 16.52 -77.63
CA CYS A 383 7.74 17.93 -77.80
C CYS A 383 7.44 18.76 -76.53
N ASN A 384 6.33 18.48 -75.85
CA ASN A 384 6.01 19.11 -74.57
C ASN A 384 7.00 18.70 -73.48
N LEU A 385 7.46 17.46 -73.47
CA LEU A 385 8.51 17.00 -72.55
C LEU A 385 9.83 17.75 -72.80
N GLN A 386 10.23 17.90 -74.08
CA GLN A 386 11.41 18.67 -74.47
C GLN A 386 11.36 20.11 -73.94
N VAL A 387 10.22 20.80 -74.15
CA VAL A 387 10.00 22.16 -73.64
C VAL A 387 10.08 22.20 -72.11
N LYS A 388 9.38 21.29 -71.42
CA LYS A 388 9.36 21.26 -69.96
C LYS A 388 10.75 21.09 -69.35
N LEU A 389 11.59 20.25 -69.95
CA LEU A 389 12.95 19.99 -69.48
C LEU A 389 13.98 21.04 -69.95
N GLY A 390 13.56 22.06 -70.70
CA GLY A 390 14.43 23.15 -71.14
C GLY A 390 15.45 22.73 -72.21
N ALA A 391 15.17 21.66 -72.97
CA ALA A 391 16.07 21.19 -74.02
C ALA A 391 15.92 22.05 -75.28
N GLU A 392 16.66 23.16 -75.34
CA GLU A 392 16.72 24.07 -76.49
C GLU A 392 17.95 23.79 -77.38
N PRO A 393 17.87 24.05 -78.70
CA PRO A 393 16.72 24.55 -79.45
C PRO A 393 15.71 23.44 -79.81
N LEU A 394 14.43 23.80 -79.91
CA LEU A 394 13.40 22.90 -80.43
C LEU A 394 13.68 22.49 -81.88
N GLY A 395 13.51 21.19 -82.15
CA GLY A 395 13.60 20.61 -83.49
C GLY A 395 12.59 21.22 -84.47
N ARG A 396 12.89 21.13 -85.78
CA ARG A 396 12.02 21.67 -86.84
C ARG A 396 10.63 21.01 -86.84
N GLY A 397 10.56 19.71 -86.55
CA GLY A 397 9.33 18.94 -86.41
C GLY A 397 8.46 19.46 -85.26
N CYS A 398 9.02 19.60 -84.05
CA CYS A 398 8.27 20.15 -82.92
C CYS A 398 7.77 21.57 -83.17
N LYS A 399 8.59 22.44 -83.79
CA LYS A 399 8.16 23.80 -84.19
C LYS A 399 7.00 23.76 -85.18
N ALA A 400 7.03 22.85 -86.15
CA ALA A 400 5.93 22.68 -87.11
C ALA A 400 4.65 22.15 -86.44
N LEU A 401 4.78 21.18 -85.54
CA LEU A 401 3.65 20.61 -84.78
C LEU A 401 2.96 21.67 -83.92
N PHE A 402 3.70 22.48 -83.17
CA PHE A 402 3.12 23.56 -82.36
C PHE A 402 2.42 24.65 -83.21
N ARG A 403 2.88 24.91 -84.44
CA ARG A 403 2.19 25.83 -85.36
C ARG A 403 0.86 25.27 -85.84
N LEU A 404 0.78 23.96 -86.09
CA LEU A 404 -0.48 23.30 -86.47
C LEU A 404 -1.51 23.36 -85.34
N ASP A 405 -1.07 23.28 -84.09
CA ASP A 405 -1.96 23.38 -82.93
C ASP A 405 -2.41 24.82 -82.66
N ALA A 406 -1.61 25.84 -83.02
CA ALA A 406 -1.97 27.25 -82.86
C ALA A 406 -2.99 27.78 -83.90
N GLY A 407 -3.23 27.03 -84.98
CA GLY A 407 -4.18 27.39 -86.03
C GLY A 407 -5.58 26.77 -85.89
N LYS A 408 -5.81 26.03 -84.80
CA LYS A 408 -7.11 25.49 -84.40
C LYS A 408 -7.66 26.32 -83.25
#